data_AF-A0A960TTN9-F1
#
_entry.id   AF-A0A960TTN9-F1
#
_cell.length_a   1.000
_cell.length_b   1.000
_cell.length_c   1.000
_cell.angle_alpha   90.00
_cell.angle_beta   90.00
_cell.angle_gamma   90.00
#
_symmetry.space_group_name_H-M   'P 1'
#
loop_
_entity.id
_entity.type
_entity.pdbx_description
1 polymer ?
#
loop_
_entity_poly.entity_id
_entity_poly.type
_entity_poly.pdbx_seq_one_letter_code
_entity_poly.pdbx_strand_id
1 'polypeptide(L)'
;MIYQAIGLGLIISLIFTEMLGLAAGGLIVPGYIALYLDQPLRIAGTVLAALLTYGSVKALGRVVLLYGRRTMVFCVLLGFLFGYLTRYVLVFNAMLGTGVDMSIIRSIGYIIPGLIAYWMHRQGILATLSTMIMAAFL
;
A
#
# COMPACT_ATOMS: atom_id res chain seq x y z
N MET A 1 6.13 -2.02 -22.42
CA MET A 1 5.72 -3.00 -21.39
C MET A 1 5.21 -2.34 -20.11
N ILE A 2 5.97 -1.47 -19.42
CA ILE A 2 5.49 -0.82 -18.16
C ILE A 2 4.20 -0.01 -18.32
N TYR A 3 4.06 0.82 -19.35
CA TYR A 3 2.85 1.62 -19.55
C TYR A 3 1.60 0.79 -19.86
N GLN A 4 1.76 -0.32 -20.59
CA GLN A 4 0.67 -1.25 -20.95
C GLN A 4 0.20 -2.01 -19.71
N ALA A 5 1.12 -2.44 -18.83
CA ALA A 5 0.80 -3.09 -17.58
C ALA A 5 0.09 -2.14 -16.59
N ILE A 6 0.53 -0.89 -16.48
CA ILE A 6 -0.17 0.13 -15.67
C ILE A 6 -1.57 0.40 -16.23
N GLY A 7 -1.70 0.52 -17.56
CA GLY A 7 -2.98 0.74 -18.22
C GLY A 7 -3.97 -0.41 -18.00
N LEU A 8 -3.53 -1.66 -18.18
CA LEU A 8 -4.35 -2.85 -17.92
C LEU A 8 -4.73 -2.96 -16.44
N GLY A 9 -3.78 -2.78 -15.53
CA GLY A 9 -4.05 -2.82 -14.09
C GLY A 9 -5.07 -1.77 -13.64
N LEU A 10 -5.08 -0.60 -14.28
CA LEU A 10 -6.04 0.47 -14.01
C LEU A 10 -7.45 0.12 -14.52
N ILE A 11 -7.55 -0.48 -15.71
CA ILE A 11 -8.81 -0.98 -16.27
C ILE A 11 -9.38 -2.10 -15.39
N ILE A 12 -8.56 -3.07 -15.01
CA ILE A 12 -8.97 -4.21 -14.15
C ILE A 12 -9.40 -3.71 -12.77
N SER A 13 -8.64 -2.77 -12.17
CA SER A 13 -9.04 -2.17 -10.89
C SER A 13 -10.35 -1.40 -10.97
N LEU A 14 -10.65 -0.76 -12.11
CA LEU A 14 -11.90 -0.04 -12.32
C LEU A 14 -13.08 -1.02 -12.45
N ILE A 15 -12.92 -2.10 -13.22
CA ILE A 15 -13.91 -3.18 -13.33
C ILE A 15 -14.17 -3.80 -11.95
N PHE A 16 -13.13 -4.09 -11.17
CA PHE A 16 -13.29 -4.63 -9.82
C PHE A 16 -14.03 -3.67 -8.89
N THR A 17 -13.71 -2.37 -8.97
CA THR A 17 -14.39 -1.36 -8.16
C THR A 17 -15.87 -1.27 -8.51
N GLU A 18 -16.20 -1.35 -9.80
CA GLU A 18 -17.58 -1.28 -10.29
C GLU A 18 -18.38 -2.57 -10.00
N MET A 19 -17.75 -3.75 -10.15
CA MET A 19 -18.43 -5.03 -9.96
C MET A 19 -18.60 -5.42 -8.48
N LEU A 20 -17.60 -5.15 -7.64
CA LEU A 20 -17.63 -5.56 -6.22
C LEU A 20 -18.06 -4.42 -5.29
N GLY A 21 -18.10 -3.17 -5.76
CA GLY A 21 -18.34 -2.00 -4.92
C GLY A 21 -17.25 -1.76 -3.87
N LEU A 22 -16.15 -2.52 -3.92
CA LEU A 22 -15.01 -2.47 -3.02
C LEU A 22 -13.81 -1.93 -3.79
N ALA A 23 -13.15 -0.91 -3.26
CA ALA A 23 -11.96 -0.40 -3.90
C ALA A 23 -10.75 -1.22 -3.45
N ALA A 24 -9.97 -1.75 -4.38
CA ALA A 24 -8.86 -2.65 -4.10
C ALA A 24 -7.61 -1.92 -3.56
N GLY A 25 -7.73 -1.20 -2.43
CA GLY A 25 -6.65 -0.37 -1.87
C GLY A 25 -6.41 0.93 -2.63
N GLY A 26 -7.24 1.23 -3.64
CA GLY A 26 -7.17 2.41 -4.51
C GLY A 26 -7.01 2.02 -5.98
N LEU A 27 -7.51 2.84 -6.90
CA LEU A 27 -7.60 2.51 -8.33
C LEU A 27 -6.25 2.15 -9.00
N ILE A 28 -5.17 2.65 -8.44
CA ILE A 28 -3.81 2.47 -8.98
C ILE A 28 -3.09 1.29 -8.30
N VAL A 29 -3.49 0.90 -7.08
CA VAL A 29 -2.73 0.00 -6.21
C VAL A 29 -2.62 -1.43 -6.78
N PRO A 30 -3.69 -2.09 -7.26
CA PRO A 30 -3.61 -3.45 -7.79
C PRO A 30 -2.67 -3.55 -8.98
N GLY A 31 -2.69 -2.57 -9.89
CA GLY A 31 -1.78 -2.53 -11.04
C GLY A 31 -0.30 -2.42 -10.64
N TYR A 32 -0.01 -1.67 -9.57
CA TYR A 32 1.36 -1.63 -9.03
C TYR A 32 1.73 -2.93 -8.31
N ILE A 33 0.81 -3.58 -7.61
CA ILE A 33 1.07 -4.88 -6.99
C ILE A 33 1.32 -5.94 -8.06
N ALA A 34 0.54 -5.94 -9.16
CA ALA A 34 0.71 -6.84 -10.31
C ALA A 34 2.11 -6.73 -10.93
N LEU A 35 2.64 -5.50 -11.04
CA LEU A 35 3.99 -5.24 -11.57
C LEU A 35 5.12 -5.81 -10.71
N TYR A 36 4.87 -6.04 -9.42
CA TYR A 36 5.88 -6.52 -8.46
C TYR A 36 5.48 -7.88 -7.84
N LEU A 37 4.61 -8.65 -8.50
CA LEU A 37 4.23 -10.00 -8.06
C LEU A 37 5.42 -10.97 -7.98
N ASP A 38 6.46 -10.72 -8.79
CA ASP A 38 7.75 -11.41 -8.75
C ASP A 38 8.57 -11.11 -7.48
N GLN A 39 8.21 -10.05 -6.74
CA GLN A 39 8.93 -9.57 -5.55
C GLN A 39 8.03 -9.55 -4.31
N PRO A 40 7.71 -10.72 -3.73
CA PRO A 40 6.78 -10.84 -2.60
C PRO A 40 7.23 -10.08 -1.35
N LEU A 41 8.55 -9.94 -1.14
CA LEU A 41 9.10 -9.17 -0.02
C LEU A 41 8.75 -7.67 -0.12
N ARG A 42 8.65 -7.12 -1.34
CA ARG A 42 8.25 -5.71 -1.55
C ARG A 42 6.80 -5.51 -1.20
N ILE A 43 5.96 -6.43 -1.64
CA ILE A 43 4.53 -6.45 -1.34
C ILE A 43 4.34 -6.52 0.18
N ALA A 44 5.04 -7.43 0.86
CA ALA A 44 5.02 -7.53 2.32
C ALA A 44 5.47 -6.20 2.99
N GLY A 45 6.55 -5.58 2.50
CA GLY A 45 7.01 -4.28 2.98
C GLY A 45 5.97 -3.16 2.82
N THR A 46 5.27 -3.09 1.67
CA THR A 46 4.16 -2.14 1.48
C THR A 46 2.99 -2.40 2.40
N VAL A 47 2.60 -3.66 2.59
CA VAL A 47 1.46 -4.02 3.44
C VAL A 47 1.79 -3.71 4.90
N LEU A 48 3.00 -4.01 5.36
CA LEU A 48 3.47 -3.63 6.70
C LEU A 48 3.45 -2.11 6.90
N ALA A 49 3.98 -1.34 5.94
CA ALA A 49 3.93 0.12 6.00
C ALA A 49 2.48 0.65 6.01
N ALA A 50 1.57 0.04 5.25
CA ALA A 50 0.16 0.40 5.25
C ALA A 50 -0.53 0.07 6.58
N LEU A 51 -0.22 -1.07 7.20
CA LEU A 51 -0.74 -1.45 8.52
C LEU A 51 -0.26 -0.52 9.62
N LEU A 52 1.02 -0.15 9.60
CA LEU A 52 1.59 0.85 10.52
C LEU A 52 0.88 2.20 10.34
N THR A 53 0.73 2.65 9.10
CA THR A 53 0.01 3.88 8.75
C THR A 53 -1.42 3.84 9.25
N TYR A 54 -2.14 2.75 9.01
CA TYR A 54 -3.51 2.54 9.47
C TYR A 54 -3.60 2.61 11.01
N GLY A 55 -2.68 1.94 11.72
CA GLY A 55 -2.60 1.99 13.18
C GLY A 55 -2.36 3.39 13.71
N SER A 56 -1.41 4.11 13.11
CA SER A 56 -1.10 5.50 13.48
C SER A 56 -2.27 6.45 13.23
N VAL A 57 -2.93 6.36 12.07
CA VAL A 57 -4.12 7.18 11.76
C VAL A 57 -5.25 6.88 12.72
N LYS A 58 -5.48 5.60 13.06
CA LYS A 58 -6.51 5.20 14.04
C LYS A 58 -6.22 5.73 15.43
N ALA A 59 -4.95 5.72 15.85
CA ALA A 59 -4.53 6.33 17.12
C ALA A 59 -4.70 7.86 17.10
N LEU A 60 -4.28 8.52 16.01
CA LEU A 60 -4.43 9.96 15.84
C LEU A 60 -5.91 10.38 15.83
N GLY A 61 -6.78 9.57 15.24
CA GLY A 61 -8.23 9.77 15.20
C GLY A 61 -8.91 9.76 16.57
N ARG A 62 -8.23 9.28 17.63
CA ARG A 62 -8.72 9.39 19.01
C ARG A 62 -8.48 10.78 19.61
N VAL A 63 -7.45 11.48 19.15
CA VAL A 63 -7.04 12.80 19.67
C VAL A 63 -7.57 13.92 18.76
N VAL A 64 -7.56 13.69 17.45
CA VAL A 64 -7.98 14.65 16.42
C VAL A 64 -9.19 14.09 15.70
N LEU A 65 -10.23 14.90 15.52
CA LEU A 65 -11.43 14.55 14.73
C LEU A 65 -11.07 14.45 13.24
N LEU A 66 -10.62 13.27 12.82
CA LEU A 66 -10.30 12.93 11.43
C LEU A 66 -11.53 12.36 10.74
N TYR A 67 -12.28 13.22 10.06
CA TYR A 67 -13.44 12.82 9.26
C TYR A 67 -13.34 13.26 7.80
N GLY A 68 -13.91 12.45 6.91
CA GLY A 68 -14.04 12.74 5.49
C GLY A 68 -12.69 12.84 4.75
N ARG A 69 -12.49 13.94 4.03
CA ARG A 69 -11.30 14.16 3.19
C ARG A 69 -10.00 14.29 3.99
N ARG A 70 -10.06 14.72 5.25
CA ARG A 70 -8.87 14.89 6.11
C ARG A 70 -8.18 13.55 6.37
N THR A 71 -8.96 12.50 6.64
CA THR A 71 -8.44 11.15 6.89
C THR A 71 -7.60 10.65 5.72
N MET A 72 -8.03 10.91 4.48
CA MET A 72 -7.28 10.54 3.28
C MET A 72 -5.89 11.21 3.25
N VAL A 73 -5.83 12.53 3.50
CA VAL A 73 -4.58 13.28 3.48
C VAL A 73 -3.62 12.79 4.56
N PHE A 74 -4.13 12.53 5.77
CA PHE A 74 -3.31 11.99 6.87
C PHE A 74 -2.81 10.58 6.56
N CYS A 75 -3.64 9.70 5.99
CA CYS A 75 -3.20 8.39 5.54
C CYS A 75 -2.09 8.49 4.49
N VAL A 76 -2.21 9.40 3.52
CA VAL A 76 -1.20 9.60 2.48
C VAL A 76 0.10 10.16 3.07
N LEU A 77 0.04 11.15 3.95
CA LEU A 77 1.22 11.74 4.58
C LEU A 77 1.96 10.75 5.49
N LEU A 78 1.23 10.03 6.35
CA LEU A 78 1.83 9.01 7.22
C LEU A 78 2.31 7.81 6.40
N GLY A 79 1.57 7.41 5.36
CA GLY A 79 2.00 6.37 4.43
C GLY A 79 3.29 6.72 3.70
N PHE A 80 3.42 7.98 3.27
CA PHE A 80 4.66 8.51 2.72
C PHE A 80 5.81 8.44 3.73
N LEU A 81 5.56 8.87 4.97
CA LEU A 81 6.56 8.84 6.03
C LEU A 81 7.03 7.41 6.33
N PHE A 82 6.10 6.48 6.54
CA PHE A 82 6.43 5.07 6.84
C PHE A 82 7.02 4.34 5.63
N GLY A 83 6.54 4.61 4.41
CA GLY A 83 7.13 4.09 3.18
C GLY A 83 8.54 4.63 2.90
N TYR A 84 8.84 5.85 3.35
CA TYR A 84 10.20 6.39 3.32
C TYR A 84 11.07 5.75 4.41
N LEU A 85 10.53 5.54 5.61
CA LEU A 85 11.24 4.91 6.73
C LEU A 85 11.63 3.45 6.47
N THR A 86 10.85 2.70 5.71
CA THR A 86 11.25 1.34 5.28
C THR A 86 12.57 1.34 4.52
N ARG A 87 12.97 2.46 3.90
CA ARG A 87 14.30 2.60 3.28
C ARG A 87 15.44 2.67 4.30
N TYR A 88 15.21 3.21 5.50
CA TYR A 88 16.23 3.29 6.56
C TYR A 88 16.48 1.95 7.25
N VAL A 89 15.46 1.10 7.35
CA VAL A 89 15.63 -0.29 7.81
C VAL A 89 16.63 -1.05 6.92
N LEU A 90 16.67 -0.73 5.62
CA LEU A 90 17.64 -1.28 4.67
C LEU A 90 19.08 -0.84 4.96
N VAL A 91 19.26 0.43 5.34
CA VAL A 91 20.57 1.02 5.65
C VAL A 91 21.13 0.43 6.95
N PHE A 92 20.26 0.21 7.96
CA PHE A 92 20.65 -0.40 9.23
C PHE A 92 21.04 -1.89 9.07
N ASN A 93 20.37 -2.63 8.19
CA ASN A 93 20.68 -4.04 7.93
C ASN A 93 21.98 -4.21 7.11
N ALA A 94 22.23 -3.34 6.14
CA ALA A 94 23.49 -3.30 5.39
C ALA A 94 24.71 -3.01 6.29
N MET A 95 24.51 -2.29 7.40
CA MET A 95 25.54 -2.01 8.41
C MET A 95 25.82 -3.21 9.34
N LEU A 96 24.89 -4.17 9.43
CA LEU A 96 24.96 -5.34 10.31
C LEU A 96 25.60 -6.59 9.66
N GLY A 97 26.02 -6.49 8.39
CA GLY A 97 26.78 -7.55 7.71
C GLY A 97 26.01 -8.84 7.39
N THR A 98 24.68 -8.85 7.55
CA THR A 98 23.85 -9.95 7.07
C THR A 98 23.67 -9.79 5.56
N GLY A 99 24.37 -10.60 4.76
CA GLY A 99 24.39 -10.58 3.28
C GLY A 99 23.07 -10.88 2.58
N VAL A 100 21.95 -10.42 3.14
CA VAL A 100 20.62 -10.46 2.56
C VAL A 100 20.38 -9.10 1.92
N ASP A 101 20.26 -9.07 0.59
CA ASP A 101 19.90 -7.88 -0.17
C ASP A 101 18.48 -7.41 0.21
N MET A 102 18.35 -6.66 1.31
CA MET A 102 17.06 -6.12 1.73
C MET A 102 16.53 -5.02 0.78
N SER A 103 17.19 -4.71 -0.34
CA SER A 103 16.65 -3.84 -1.40
C SER A 103 15.23 -4.24 -1.89
N ILE A 104 14.82 -5.46 -1.55
CA ILE A 104 13.53 -6.11 -1.79
C ILE A 104 12.47 -5.71 -0.74
N ILE A 105 12.75 -5.00 0.36
CA ILE A 105 11.73 -4.52 1.33
C ILE A 105 11.33 -3.05 1.06
N ARG A 106 11.76 -2.48 -0.07
CA ARG A 106 11.36 -1.12 -0.44
C ARG A 106 9.86 -1.09 -0.73
N SER A 107 9.13 -0.17 -0.10
CA SER A 107 7.72 0.05 -0.42
C SER A 107 7.57 0.46 -1.88
N ILE A 108 6.60 -0.14 -2.56
CA ILE A 108 6.21 0.23 -3.92
C ILE A 108 5.60 1.62 -3.85
N GLY A 109 6.34 2.60 -4.34
CA GLY A 109 5.97 4.01 -4.23
C GLY A 109 5.87 4.50 -2.77
N TYR A 110 5.73 5.81 -2.63
CA TYR A 110 5.58 6.44 -1.31
C TYR A 110 4.10 6.70 -0.96
N ILE A 111 3.23 6.80 -1.96
CA ILE A 111 1.80 7.15 -1.75
C ILE A 111 0.94 5.89 -1.57
N ILE A 112 1.32 4.78 -2.21
CA ILE A 112 0.57 3.50 -2.21
C ILE A 112 0.29 2.97 -0.80
N PRO A 113 1.26 2.84 0.13
CA PRO A 113 0.95 2.38 1.48
C PRO A 113 -0.07 3.27 2.20
N GLY A 114 -0.07 4.58 1.91
CA GLY A 114 -1.07 5.51 2.44
C GLY A 114 -2.46 5.32 1.84
N LEU A 115 -2.55 5.05 0.53
CA LEU A 115 -3.82 4.72 -0.12
C LEU A 115 -4.41 3.42 0.43
N ILE A 116 -3.59 2.38 0.57
CA ILE A 116 -4.01 1.10 1.16
C ILE A 116 -4.54 1.33 2.58
N ALA A 117 -3.79 2.08 3.41
CA ALA A 117 -4.20 2.39 4.78
C ALA A 117 -5.55 3.14 4.86
N TYR A 118 -5.79 4.07 3.92
CA TYR A 118 -7.07 4.78 3.83
C TYR A 118 -8.23 3.84 3.53
N TRP A 119 -8.04 2.90 2.61
CA TRP A 119 -9.07 1.91 2.28
C TRP A 119 -9.28 0.89 3.40
N MET A 120 -8.21 0.44 4.06
CA MET A 120 -8.31 -0.37 5.28
C MET A 120 -9.15 0.31 6.36
N HIS A 121 -9.14 1.64 6.41
CA HIS A 121 -9.98 2.42 7.32
C HIS A 121 -11.45 2.45 6.95
N ARG A 122 -11.80 2.45 5.65
CA ARG A 122 -13.20 2.48 5.20
C ARG A 122 -13.88 1.12 5.14
N GLN A 123 -13.20 0.11 4.62
CA GLN A 123 -13.77 -1.19 4.26
C GLN A 123 -13.15 -2.34 5.07
N GLY A 124 -12.20 -2.05 5.95
CA GLY A 124 -11.53 -3.03 6.78
C GLY A 124 -10.28 -3.63 6.13
N ILE A 125 -9.43 -4.21 6.96
CA ILE A 125 -8.12 -4.74 6.56
C ILE A 125 -8.29 -5.94 5.63
N LEU A 126 -9.11 -6.92 6.03
CA LEU A 126 -9.27 -8.18 5.30
C LEU A 126 -9.81 -7.96 3.88
N ALA A 127 -10.87 -7.14 3.76
CA ALA A 127 -11.50 -6.84 2.47
C ALA A 127 -10.55 -6.08 1.54
N THR A 128 -9.75 -5.16 2.07
CA THR A 128 -8.77 -4.41 1.26
C THR A 128 -7.66 -5.32 0.75
N LEU A 129 -7.14 -6.22 1.58
CA LEU A 129 -6.08 -7.14 1.18
C LEU A 129 -6.58 -8.20 0.19
N SER A 130 -7.75 -8.78 0.41
CA SER A 130 -8.30 -9.81 -0.49
C SER A 130 -8.58 -9.25 -1.88
N THR A 131 -9.25 -8.10 -1.97
CA THR A 131 -9.57 -7.45 -3.24
C THR A 131 -8.33 -6.98 -3.98
N MET A 132 -7.33 -6.45 -3.27
CA MET A 132 -6.05 -6.05 -3.85
C MET A 132 -5.28 -7.24 -4.44
N ILE A 133 -5.21 -8.37 -3.73
CA ILE A 133 -4.53 -9.57 -4.23
C ILE A 133 -5.28 -10.15 -5.42
N MET A 134 -6.61 -10.31 -5.34
CA MET A 134 -7.40 -10.82 -6.46
C MET A 134 -7.25 -9.95 -7.71
N ALA A 135 -7.33 -8.64 -7.58
CA ALA A 135 -7.19 -7.70 -8.70
C ALA A 135 -5.77 -7.62 -9.25
N ALA A 136 -4.74 -8.00 -8.49
CA ALA A 136 -3.37 -8.05 -8.96
C ALA A 136 -3.05 -9.31 -9.77
N PHE A 137 -3.74 -10.43 -9.50
CA PHE A 137 -3.53 -11.71 -10.19
C PHE A 137 -4.29 -11.84 -11.53
N LEU A 138 -5.32 -11.02 -11.73
CA LEU A 138 -6.09 -10.91 -12.98
C LEU A 138 -5.39 -9.99 -13.98
#